data_AF-A0AAP8GGC5-F1
#
_entry.id   AF-A0AAP8GGC5-F1
#
_cell.length_a   1.000
_cell.length_b   1.000
_cell.length_c   1.000
_cell.angle_alpha   90.00
_cell.angle_beta   90.00
_cell.angle_gamma   90.00
#
_symmetry.space_group_name_H-M   'P 1'
#
loop_
_entity.id
_entity.type
_entity.pdbx_description
1 polymer ?
#
loop_
_entity_poly.entity_id
_entity_poly.type
_entity_poly.pdbx_seq_one_letter_code
_entity_poly.pdbx_strand_id
1 'polypeptide(L)'
;AMAGPGLMLWAPREYELFRLIDNSLAEDLLWSYLQRAPVAESFIWRRWLYVLWDEVAQLVDSGRFSRRNFDLASKSLLPWLA
;
A
#
# COMPACT_ATOMS: atom_id res chain seq x y z
N ALA A 1 5.27 -8.53 19.69
CA ALA A 1 5.15 -9.63 18.72
C ALA A 1 4.04 -9.28 17.73
N MET A 2 4.18 -9.61 16.44
CA MET A 2 3.10 -9.47 15.45
C MET A 2 2.05 -10.55 15.71
N ALA A 3 0.76 -10.19 15.71
CA ALA A 3 -0.34 -11.12 15.89
C ALA A 3 -1.25 -11.09 14.65
N GLY A 4 -1.59 -12.26 14.11
CA GLY A 4 -2.47 -12.37 12.95
C GLY A 4 -1.89 -11.75 11.67
N PRO A 5 -0.80 -12.30 11.09
CA PRO A 5 -0.12 -11.73 9.93
C PRO A 5 -0.97 -11.61 8.66
N GLY A 6 -2.14 -12.24 8.60
CA GLY A 6 -2.96 -12.30 7.39
C GLY A 6 -2.28 -13.12 6.29
N LEU A 7 -2.54 -12.75 5.03
CA LEU A 7 -1.97 -13.41 3.87
C LEU A 7 -0.49 -13.05 3.72
N MET A 8 0.40 -14.04 3.82
CA MET A 8 1.83 -13.84 3.60
C MET A 8 2.15 -13.99 2.12
N LEU A 9 2.53 -12.87 1.49
CA LEU A 9 2.90 -12.82 0.08
C LEU A 9 4.42 -12.71 -0.07
N TRP A 10 4.96 -13.38 -1.09
CA TRP A 10 6.31 -13.10 -1.59
C TRP A 10 6.28 -11.85 -2.45
N ALA A 11 6.08 -10.70 -1.81
CA ALA A 11 5.94 -9.39 -2.43
C ALA A 11 7.07 -8.44 -2.01
N PRO A 12 7.31 -7.34 -2.76
CA PRO A 12 8.15 -6.27 -2.27
C PRO A 12 7.65 -5.77 -0.91
N ARG A 13 8.56 -5.52 0.04
CA ARG A 13 8.23 -5.02 1.39
C ARG A 13 7.37 -3.75 1.40
N GLU A 14 7.45 -2.96 0.33
CA GLU A 14 6.63 -1.77 0.10
C GLU A 14 5.12 -2.09 0.11
N TYR A 15 4.74 -3.32 -0.20
CA TYR A 15 3.35 -3.79 -0.13
C TYR A 15 2.82 -3.88 1.32
N GLU A 16 3.67 -4.05 2.32
CA GLU A 16 3.23 -3.93 3.73
C GLU A 16 3.19 -2.45 4.16
N LEU A 17 4.13 -1.65 3.65
CA LEU A 17 4.29 -0.25 4.05
C LEU A 17 3.22 0.68 3.49
N PHE A 18 2.65 0.42 2.31
CA PHE A 18 1.69 1.34 1.69
C PHE A 18 0.41 1.51 2.53
N ARG A 19 0.10 0.55 3.40
CA ARG A 19 -1.05 0.59 4.32
C ARG A 19 -0.82 1.52 5.52
N LEU A 20 0.44 1.86 5.81
CA LEU A 20 0.82 2.65 6.99
C LEU A 20 0.64 4.16 6.76
N ILE A 21 -0.51 4.57 6.21
CA ILE A 21 -0.80 5.97 5.85
C ILE A 21 -2.14 6.47 6.37
N ASP A 22 -2.92 5.61 7.02
CA ASP A 22 -4.32 5.90 7.38
C ASP A 22 -4.48 6.66 8.70
N ASN A 23 -3.44 6.74 9.54
CA ASN A 23 -3.47 7.47 10.81
C ASN A 23 -2.06 7.88 11.29
N SER A 24 -2.01 8.78 12.29
CA SER A 24 -0.76 9.36 12.80
C SER A 24 0.21 8.33 13.38
N LEU A 25 -0.28 7.30 14.09
CA LEU A 25 0.58 6.25 14.64
C LEU A 25 1.18 5.38 13.52
N ALA A 26 0.41 5.10 12.47
CA ALA A 26 0.87 4.37 11.31
C ALA A 26 1.95 5.17 10.55
N GLU A 27 1.76 6.49 10.44
CA GLU A 27 2.74 7.38 9.83
C GLU A 27 4.05 7.44 10.65
N ASP A 28 3.97 7.58 11.98
CA ASP A 28 5.14 7.55 12.87
C ASP A 28 5.93 6.22 12.75
N LEU A 29 5.21 5.11 12.60
CA LEU A 29 5.80 3.80 12.37
C LEU A 29 6.50 3.73 11.01
N LEU A 30 5.86 4.22 9.94
CA LEU A 30 6.45 4.30 8.61
C LEU A 30 7.73 5.14 8.63
N TRP A 31 7.69 6.31 9.26
CA TRP A 31 8.86 7.17 9.43
C TRP A 31 10.00 6.43 10.15
N SER A 32 9.69 5.80 11.28
CA SER A 32 10.67 5.02 12.06
C SER A 32 11.28 3.84 11.29
N TYR A 33 10.50 3.23 10.40
CA TYR A 33 10.96 2.17 9.51
C TYR A 33 11.91 2.71 8.45
N LEU A 34 11.54 3.80 7.77
CA LEU A 34 12.31 4.39 6.68
C LEU A 34 13.68 4.90 7.11
N GLN A 35 13.83 5.34 8.37
CA GLN A 35 15.13 5.70 8.94
C GLN A 35 16.12 4.51 9.03
N ARG A 36 15.61 3.27 9.05
CA ARG A 36 16.43 2.05 9.17
C ARG A 36 16.56 1.31 7.84
N ALA A 37 15.48 1.29 7.05
CA ALA A 37 15.42 0.60 5.77
C ALA A 37 14.74 1.49 4.72
N PRO A 38 15.49 2.43 4.12
CA PRO A 38 14.96 3.31 3.10
C PRO A 38 14.38 2.53 1.92
N VAL A 39 13.28 3.01 1.37
CA VAL A 39 12.72 2.51 0.10
C VAL A 39 13.17 3.41 -1.04
N ALA A 40 12.99 2.96 -2.28
CA ALA A 40 13.33 3.79 -3.42
C ALA A 40 12.35 4.98 -3.51
N GLU A 41 12.80 6.10 -4.08
CA GLU A 41 11.96 7.29 -4.32
C GLU A 41 10.69 6.95 -5.10
N SER A 42 10.80 5.98 -6.03
CA SER A 42 9.67 5.44 -6.79
C SER A 42 8.55 4.83 -5.93
N PHE A 43 8.76 4.60 -4.64
CA PHE A 43 7.70 4.17 -3.72
C PHE A 43 6.52 5.14 -3.71
N ILE A 44 6.76 6.45 -3.89
CA ILE A 44 5.71 7.49 -3.89
C ILE A 44 4.59 7.17 -4.89
N TRP A 45 4.93 6.69 -6.09
CA TRP A 45 3.95 6.33 -7.10
C TRP A 45 3.58 4.85 -7.05
N ARG A 46 4.50 3.96 -6.69
CA ARG A 46 4.20 2.52 -6.53
C ARG A 46 3.15 2.25 -5.47
N ARG A 47 3.02 3.12 -4.46
CA ARG A 47 1.93 3.04 -3.48
C ARG A 47 0.56 2.97 -4.14
N TRP A 48 0.33 3.72 -5.23
CA TRP A 48 -0.95 3.72 -5.93
C TRP A 48 -1.20 2.41 -6.66
N LEU A 49 -0.15 1.80 -7.21
CA LEU A 49 -0.24 0.46 -7.78
C LEU A 49 -0.62 -0.57 -6.71
N TYR A 50 -0.06 -0.47 -5.51
CA TYR A 50 -0.41 -1.38 -4.41
C TYR A 50 -1.85 -1.20 -3.91
N VAL A 51 -2.37 0.04 -3.89
CA VAL A 51 -3.79 0.30 -3.60
C VAL A 51 -4.70 -0.34 -4.66
N LEU A 52 -4.37 -0.20 -5.95
CA LEU A 52 -5.16 -0.85 -7.01
C LEU A 52 -5.16 -2.37 -6.87
N TRP A 53 -3.98 -2.95 -6.61
CA TRP A 53 -3.85 -4.39 -6.37
C TRP A 53 -4.69 -4.84 -5.17
N ASP A 54 -4.59 -4.12 -4.04
CA ASP A 54 -5.30 -4.49 -2.82
C ASP A 54 -6.82 -4.46 -2.98
N GLU A 55 -7.37 -3.44 -3.66
CA GLU A 55 -8.82 -3.38 -3.92
C GLU A 55 -9.29 -4.55 -4.79
N VAL A 56 -8.53 -4.93 -5.82
CA VAL A 56 -8.86 -6.09 -6.66
C VAL A 56 -8.72 -7.40 -5.89
N ALA A 57 -7.66 -7.55 -5.09
CA ALA A 57 -7.46 -8.74 -4.26
C ALA A 57 -8.57 -8.90 -3.23
N GLN A 58 -8.95 -7.82 -2.53
CA GLN A 58 -10.06 -7.84 -1.58
C GLN A 58 -11.40 -8.21 -2.25
N LEU A 59 -11.61 -7.77 -3.50
CA LEU A 59 -12.81 -8.13 -4.26
C LEU A 59 -12.85 -9.62 -4.56
N VAL A 60 -11.72 -10.19 -5.01
CA VAL A 60 -11.60 -11.61 -5.34
C VAL A 60 -11.73 -12.48 -4.08
N ASP A 61 -11.01 -12.13 -3.02
CA ASP A 61 -10.89 -12.98 -1.83
C ASP A 61 -12.08 -12.85 -0.86
N SER A 62 -12.70 -11.67 -0.79
CA SER A 62 -13.71 -11.36 0.21
C SER A 62 -14.97 -10.68 -0.32
N GLY A 63 -15.04 -10.39 -1.62
CA GLY A 63 -16.12 -9.61 -2.22
C GLY A 63 -16.12 -8.12 -1.85
N ARG A 64 -15.12 -7.65 -1.10
CA ARG A 64 -15.03 -6.25 -0.65
C ARG A 64 -14.28 -5.42 -1.68
N PHE A 65 -14.83 -4.25 -2.02
CA PHE A 65 -14.22 -3.37 -3.01
C PHE A 65 -14.65 -1.92 -2.77
N SER A 66 -13.67 -1.02 -2.63
CA SER A 66 -13.90 0.41 -2.54
C SER A 66 -13.65 1.07 -3.89
N ARG A 67 -14.74 1.32 -4.62
CA ARG A 67 -14.68 2.04 -5.90
C ARG A 67 -13.99 3.40 -5.77
N ARG A 68 -14.21 4.10 -4.65
CA ARG A 68 -13.60 5.39 -4.35
C ARG A 68 -12.07 5.30 -4.29
N ASN A 69 -11.54 4.31 -3.56
CA ASN A 69 -10.10 4.13 -3.41
C ASN A 69 -9.46 3.73 -4.76
N PHE A 70 -10.13 2.83 -5.50
CA PHE A 70 -9.67 2.39 -6.81
C PHE A 70 -9.60 3.56 -7.82
N ASP A 71 -10.65 4.40 -7.89
CA ASP A 71 -10.68 5.55 -8.80
C ASP A 71 -9.62 6.59 -8.42
N LEU A 72 -9.40 6.83 -7.12
CA LEU A 72 -8.37 7.74 -6.63
C LEU A 72 -6.98 7.23 -6.99
N ALA A 73 -6.67 5.98 -6.67
CA ALA A 73 -5.36 5.39 -6.98
C ALA A 73 -5.08 5.36 -8.49
N SER A 74 -6.10 5.03 -9.30
CA SER A 74 -6.00 5.06 -10.76
C SER A 74 -5.59 6.47 -11.24
N LYS A 75 -6.33 7.51 -10.83
CA LYS A 75 -6.04 8.89 -11.21
C LYS A 75 -4.68 9.37 -10.72
N SER A 76 -4.30 9.00 -9.50
CA SER A 76 -3.02 9.41 -8.91
C SER A 76 -1.81 8.68 -9.49
N LEU A 77 -1.99 7.51 -10.10
CA LEU A 77 -0.93 6.78 -10.79
C LEU A 77 -0.65 7.35 -12.19
N LEU A 78 -1.67 7.85 -12.90
CA LEU A 78 -1.55 8.30 -14.30
C LEU A 78 -0.37 9.25 -14.57
N PRO A 79 -0.05 10.27 -13.74
CA PRO A 79 1.08 11.17 -13.99
C PRO A 79 2.45 10.49 -14.02
N TRP A 80 2.56 9.26 -13.52
CA TRP A 80 3.81 8.51 -13.36
C TRP A 80 4.02 7.42 -14.43
N LEU A 81 3.09 7.29 -15.38
CA LEU A 81 3.12 6.28 -16.45
C LEU A 81 3.56 6.84 -17.82
N ALA A 82 3.93 8.12 -17.86
CA ALA A 82 4.32 8.82 -19.09
C ALA A 82 5.80 8.62 -19.43
#